data_AF-A0AAE5AYS1-F1
#
_entry.id   AF-A0AAE5AYS1-F1
#
_cell.length_a   1.000
_cell.length_b   1.000
_cell.length_c   1.000
_cell.angle_alpha   90.00
_cell.angle_beta   90.00
_cell.angle_gamma   90.00
#
_symmetry.space_group_name_H-M   'P 1'
#
loop_
_entity.id
_entity.type
_entity.pdbx_description
1 polymer ?
#
loop_
_entity_poly.entity_id
_entity_poly.type
_entity_poly.pdbx_seq_one_letter_code
_entity_poly.pdbx_strand_id
1 'polypeptide(L)'
;MHEVVYSTLRMATGGYPTDKLIMTKDEEGNPMVLMFVLDGDMQLFRVFYDAEDGIELKIEQMDNLLLSRPQLEQIAKMRVLADSKWKQLQRFWVSDKATWEGYEDLLDTPDEVDSSV
;
A
#
# COMPACT_ATOMS: atom_id res chain seq x y z
N MET A 1 -13.37 -22.06 -6.56
CA MET A 1 -13.98 -20.93 -5.80
C MET A 1 -12.91 -20.01 -5.23
N HIS A 2 -11.81 -20.54 -4.67
CA HIS A 2 -10.67 -19.71 -4.21
C HIS A 2 -9.93 -18.95 -5.32
N GLU A 3 -9.77 -19.51 -6.52
CA GLU A 3 -9.05 -18.84 -7.61
C GLU A 3 -9.73 -17.55 -8.11
N VAL A 4 -11.05 -17.53 -8.23
CA VAL A 4 -11.81 -16.38 -8.73
C VAL A 4 -11.74 -15.20 -7.75
N VAL A 5 -11.80 -15.47 -6.45
CA VAL A 5 -11.64 -14.43 -5.42
C VAL A 5 -10.22 -13.91 -5.42
N TYR A 6 -9.23 -14.79 -5.56
CA TYR A 6 -7.81 -14.41 -5.60
C TYR A 6 -7.46 -13.58 -6.85
N SER A 7 -7.99 -13.95 -8.02
CA SER A 7 -7.78 -13.19 -9.26
C SER A 7 -8.47 -11.82 -9.21
N THR A 8 -9.69 -11.75 -8.66
CA THR A 8 -10.43 -10.48 -8.50
C THR A 8 -9.71 -9.54 -7.54
N LEU A 9 -9.22 -10.06 -6.39
CA LEU A 9 -8.44 -9.27 -5.43
C LEU A 9 -7.14 -8.76 -6.05
N ARG A 10 -6.41 -9.60 -6.79
CA ARG A 10 -5.21 -9.18 -7.50
C ARG A 10 -5.49 -8.08 -8.52
N MET A 11 -6.57 -8.17 -9.28
CA MET A 11 -6.95 -7.11 -10.20
C MET A 11 -7.26 -5.81 -9.46
N ALA A 12 -7.99 -5.88 -8.35
CA ALA A 12 -8.35 -4.71 -7.54
C ALA A 12 -7.16 -4.01 -6.87
N THR A 13 -6.11 -4.75 -6.54
CA THR A 13 -4.86 -4.20 -5.98
C THR A 13 -3.83 -3.84 -7.06
N GLY A 14 -4.14 -4.01 -8.36
CA GLY A 14 -3.17 -3.78 -9.44
C GLY A 14 -2.02 -4.79 -9.47
N GLY A 15 -2.24 -6.00 -8.95
CA GLY A 15 -1.26 -7.09 -8.86
C GLY A 15 -0.47 -7.11 -7.55
N TYR A 16 -0.69 -6.12 -6.67
CA TYR A 16 -0.01 -6.08 -5.39
C TYR A 16 -0.61 -7.05 -4.35
N PRO A 17 0.20 -7.65 -3.47
CA PRO A 17 -0.29 -8.51 -2.41
C PRO A 17 -1.07 -7.71 -1.35
N THR A 18 -2.11 -8.32 -0.78
CA THR A 18 -2.73 -7.83 0.46
C THR A 18 -1.81 -8.08 1.65
N ASP A 19 -2.03 -7.34 2.73
CA ASP A 19 -1.38 -7.53 4.05
C ASP A 19 0.13 -7.31 4.08
N LYS A 20 0.71 -6.83 2.98
CA LYS A 20 2.12 -6.44 2.89
C LYS A 20 2.26 -4.95 2.65
N LEU A 21 3.33 -4.41 3.20
CA LEU A 21 3.74 -3.04 2.94
C LEU A 21 4.42 -2.94 1.58
N ILE A 22 3.96 -1.99 0.77
CA ILE A 22 4.34 -1.75 -0.61
C ILE A 22 4.85 -0.32 -0.72
N MET A 23 5.90 -0.14 -1.50
CA MET A 23 6.39 1.14 -1.97
C MET A 23 6.08 1.26 -3.45
N THR A 24 5.28 2.24 -3.81
CA THR A 24 4.89 2.51 -5.20
C THR A 24 4.88 4.02 -5.42
N LYS A 25 4.24 4.51 -6.48
CA LYS A 25 4.10 5.94 -6.75
C LYS A 25 2.66 6.33 -7.04
N ASP A 26 2.31 7.58 -6.75
CA ASP A 26 1.01 8.15 -7.12
C ASP A 26 0.98 8.50 -8.62
N GLU A 27 -0.16 9.05 -9.05
CA GLU A 27 -0.38 9.51 -10.42
C GLU A 27 0.55 10.66 -10.83
N GLU A 28 1.06 11.42 -9.86
CA GLU A 28 2.01 12.51 -10.05
C GLU A 28 3.47 12.03 -10.07
N GLY A 29 3.70 10.75 -9.76
CA GLY A 29 5.02 10.16 -9.68
C GLY A 29 5.75 10.47 -8.37
N ASN A 30 5.03 10.78 -7.28
CA ASN A 30 5.60 10.85 -5.94
C ASN A 30 5.60 9.46 -5.31
N PRO A 31 6.65 9.08 -4.55
CA PRO A 31 6.67 7.83 -3.83
C PRO A 31 5.57 7.79 -2.76
N MET A 32 4.98 6.62 -2.60
CA MET A 32 4.01 6.32 -1.55
C MET A 32 4.35 4.99 -0.89
N VAL A 33 4.03 4.90 0.40
CA VAL A 33 4.13 3.66 1.18
C VAL A 33 2.73 3.28 1.66
N LEU A 34 2.22 2.14 1.20
CA LEU A 34 0.87 1.69 1.53
C LEU A 34 0.78 0.18 1.75
N MET A 35 -0.36 -0.27 2.26
CA MET A 35 -0.76 -1.68 2.20
C MET A 35 -2.23 -1.79 1.80
N PHE A 36 -2.58 -2.90 1.16
CA PHE A 36 -3.96 -3.28 0.89
C PHE A 36 -4.46 -4.19 2.00
N VAL A 37 -5.65 -3.92 2.52
CA VAL A 37 -6.26 -4.69 3.62
C VAL A 37 -7.70 -5.01 3.27
N LEU A 38 -8.11 -6.23 3.60
CA LEU A 38 -9.52 -6.62 3.62
C LEU A 38 -10.05 -6.50 5.04
N ASP A 39 -11.20 -5.86 5.18
CA ASP A 39 -11.90 -5.77 6.46
C ASP A 39 -12.73 -7.05 6.74
N GLY A 40 -13.49 -7.06 7.84
CA GLY A 40 -14.34 -8.19 8.22
C GLY A 40 -15.44 -8.55 7.22
N ASP A 41 -15.85 -7.61 6.37
CA ASP A 41 -16.85 -7.80 5.31
C ASP A 41 -16.21 -8.03 3.94
N MET A 42 -14.91 -8.34 3.89
CA MET A 42 -14.12 -8.52 2.67
C MET A 42 -14.08 -7.26 1.78
N GLN A 43 -14.26 -6.07 2.39
CA GLN A 43 -14.09 -4.80 1.69
C GLN A 43 -12.61 -4.45 1.63
N LEU A 44 -12.12 -4.22 0.41
CA LEU A 44 -10.74 -3.81 0.17
C LEU A 44 -10.59 -2.32 0.44
N PHE A 45 -9.63 -1.96 1.28
CA PHE A 45 -9.25 -0.58 1.53
C PHE A 45 -7.72 -0.44 1.55
N ARG A 46 -7.27 0.80 1.46
CA ARG A 46 -5.85 1.16 1.42
C ARG A 46 -5.45 1.81 2.73
N VAL A 47 -4.30 1.41 3.28
CA VAL A 47 -3.69 2.06 4.43
C VAL A 47 -2.41 2.72 3.96
N PHE A 48 -2.36 4.05 4.01
CA PHE A 48 -1.20 4.85 3.68
C PHE A 48 -0.42 5.19 4.95
N TYR A 49 0.90 5.16 4.84
CA TYR A 49 1.81 5.58 5.89
C TYR A 49 2.57 6.79 5.38
N ASP A 50 2.33 7.95 5.95
CA ASP A 50 3.06 9.16 5.57
C ASP A 50 4.48 9.17 6.17
N ALA A 51 5.27 10.18 5.80
CA ALA A 51 6.62 10.34 6.33
C ALA A 51 6.66 10.91 7.78
N GLU A 52 5.54 11.39 8.32
CA GLU A 52 5.41 12.18 9.56
C GLU A 52 4.58 11.48 10.65
N ASP A 53 4.72 10.16 10.77
CA ASP A 53 4.04 9.31 11.78
C ASP A 53 2.52 9.11 11.61
N GLY A 54 1.89 9.65 10.56
CA GLY A 54 0.48 9.43 10.27
C GLY A 54 0.18 8.11 9.54
N ILE A 55 -1.04 7.63 9.79
CA ILE A 55 -1.64 6.45 9.15
C ILE A 55 -3.01 6.86 8.64
N GLU A 56 -3.20 6.82 7.32
CA GLU A 56 -4.46 7.18 6.66
C GLU A 56 -5.13 5.94 6.09
N LEU A 57 -6.42 5.77 6.39
CA LEU A 57 -7.24 4.69 5.85
C LEU A 57 -8.15 5.26 4.76
N LYS A 58 -7.96 4.82 3.51
CA LYS A 58 -8.74 5.26 2.35
C LYS A 58 -9.67 4.14 1.90
N ILE A 59 -10.96 4.42 1.96
CA ILE A 59 -12.06 3.51 1.63
C ILE A 59 -12.87 4.14 0.50
N GLU A 60 -13.21 3.38 -0.54
CA GLU A 60 -13.91 3.91 -1.71
C GLU A 60 -15.43 4.01 -1.52
N GLN A 61 -16.04 3.09 -0.76
CA GLN A 61 -17.45 3.11 -0.41
C GLN A 61 -17.61 2.94 1.10
N MET A 62 -18.31 3.88 1.74
CA MET A 62 -18.52 3.89 3.20
C MET A 62 -19.90 3.33 3.53
N ASP A 63 -19.94 2.12 4.09
CA ASP A 63 -21.03 1.72 4.98
C ASP A 63 -20.49 1.57 6.41
N ASN A 64 -19.60 0.60 6.64
CA ASN A 64 -18.88 0.43 7.90
C ASN A 64 -17.48 -0.12 7.61
N LEU A 65 -16.51 0.17 8.47
CA LEU A 65 -15.19 -0.46 8.43
C LEU A 65 -15.08 -1.44 9.60
N LEU A 66 -14.99 -2.73 9.31
CA LEU A 66 -14.94 -3.78 10.34
C LEU A 66 -13.51 -4.25 10.57
N LEU A 67 -12.84 -3.70 11.58
CA LEU A 67 -11.49 -4.12 11.96
C LEU A 67 -11.50 -4.97 13.23
N SER A 68 -10.97 -6.18 13.09
CA SER A 68 -10.60 -7.00 14.23
C SER A 68 -9.37 -6.43 14.93
N ARG A 69 -9.20 -6.78 16.22
CA ARG A 69 -8.00 -6.41 16.98
C ARG A 69 -6.69 -6.82 16.29
N PRO A 70 -6.53 -8.04 15.75
CA PRO A 70 -5.32 -8.41 15.01
C PRO A 70 -5.01 -7.52 13.81
N GLN A 71 -6.03 -7.09 13.05
CA GLN A 71 -5.85 -6.16 11.92
C GLN A 71 -5.34 -4.80 12.40
N LEU A 72 -5.92 -4.26 13.48
CA LEU A 72 -5.44 -3.00 14.08
C LEU A 72 -3.98 -3.12 14.55
N GLU A 73 -3.63 -4.23 15.21
CA GLU A 73 -2.25 -4.48 15.64
C GLU A 73 -1.29 -4.64 14.47
N GLN A 74 -1.72 -5.27 13.38
CA GLN A 74 -0.91 -5.41 12.16
C GLN A 74 -0.68 -4.06 11.49
N ILE A 75 -1.72 -3.24 11.30
CA ILE A 75 -1.61 -1.89 10.75
C ILE A 75 -0.62 -1.06 11.58
N ALA A 76 -0.75 -1.09 12.91
CA ALA A 76 0.18 -0.38 13.80
C ALA A 76 1.62 -0.91 13.70
N LYS A 77 1.83 -2.24 13.62
CA LYS A 77 3.16 -2.84 13.48
C LYS A 77 3.82 -2.49 12.14
N MET A 78 3.05 -2.36 11.07
CA MET A 78 3.55 -2.03 9.74
C MET A 78 4.14 -0.61 9.67
N ARG A 79 3.77 0.29 10.60
CA ARG A 79 4.37 1.63 10.71
C ARG A 79 5.89 1.58 10.83
N VAL A 80 6.43 0.66 11.65
CA VAL A 80 7.89 0.54 11.85
C VAL A 80 8.60 0.17 10.53
N LEU A 81 7.97 -0.66 9.70
CA LEU A 81 8.50 -1.00 8.39
C LEU A 81 8.34 0.17 7.40
N ALA A 82 7.26 0.93 7.50
CA ALA A 82 7.04 2.14 6.70
C ALA A 82 8.09 3.20 6.99
N ASP A 83 8.43 3.43 8.27
CA ASP A 83 9.50 4.35 8.66
C ASP A 83 10.85 3.94 8.05
N SER A 84 11.12 2.63 7.99
CA SER A 84 12.32 2.10 7.36
C SER A 84 12.35 2.36 5.85
N LYS A 85 11.21 2.20 5.15
CA LYS A 85 11.08 2.53 3.73
C LYS A 85 11.23 4.03 3.49
N TRP A 86 10.59 4.89 4.28
CA TRP A 86 10.73 6.34 4.19
C TRP A 86 12.16 6.82 4.45
N LYS A 87 12.88 6.23 5.42
CA LYS A 87 14.31 6.52 5.65
C LYS A 87 15.20 6.15 4.47
N GLN A 88 14.84 5.12 3.71
CA GLN A 88 15.55 4.76 2.48
C GLN A 88 15.25 5.77 1.36
N LEU A 89 13.96 6.09 1.19
CA LEU A 89 13.50 7.10 0.22
C LEU A 89 14.17 8.45 0.43
N GLN A 90 14.34 8.90 1.68
CA GLN A 90 14.89 10.23 2.00
C GLN A 90 16.23 10.55 1.30
N ARG A 91 17.01 9.53 0.93
CA ARG A 91 18.29 9.69 0.20
C ARG A 91 18.10 10.22 -1.23
N PHE A 92 16.88 10.12 -1.77
CA PHE A 92 16.48 10.49 -3.12
C PHE A 92 15.71 11.81 -3.16
N TRP A 93 15.55 12.50 -2.01
CA TRP A 93 14.95 13.83 -1.96
C TRP A 93 15.93 14.89 -2.45
N VAL A 94 15.55 15.62 -3.49
CA VAL A 94 16.33 16.68 -4.11
C VAL A 94 15.80 18.03 -3.62
N SER A 95 16.48 18.58 -2.60
CA SER A 95 15.96 19.70 -1.80
C SER A 95 15.80 21.01 -2.57
N ASP A 96 16.66 21.28 -3.56
CA ASP A 96 16.62 22.47 -4.41
C ASP A 96 15.47 22.45 -5.42
N LYS A 97 15.03 21.25 -5.81
CA LYS A 97 13.88 21.04 -6.71
C LYS A 97 12.58 20.71 -5.97
N ALA A 98 12.66 20.44 -4.68
CA ALA A 98 11.56 19.93 -3.86
C ALA A 98 10.85 18.73 -4.52
N THR A 99 11.64 17.75 -4.99
CA THR A 99 11.13 16.56 -5.69
C THR A 99 11.97 15.32 -5.40
N TRP A 100 11.43 14.15 -5.77
CA TRP A 100 12.09 12.84 -5.67
C TRP A 100 12.72 12.44 -7.01
N GLU A 101 14.00 12.04 -7.02
CA GLU A 101 14.70 11.58 -8.23
C GLU A 101 15.51 10.30 -7.98
N GLY A 102 15.41 9.30 -8.87
CA GLY A 102 16.27 8.11 -8.84
C GLY A 102 15.86 7.01 -7.85
N TYR A 103 14.65 7.08 -7.31
CA TYR A 103 14.13 6.11 -6.31
C TYR A 103 13.45 4.89 -6.95
N GLU A 104 13.36 4.83 -8.28
CA GLU A 104 12.57 3.85 -9.02
C GLU A 104 12.97 2.40 -8.74
N ASP A 105 14.26 2.15 -8.49
CA ASP A 105 14.79 0.82 -8.13
C ASP A 105 14.32 0.34 -6.75
N LEU A 106 13.76 1.23 -5.93
CA LEU A 106 13.20 0.85 -4.64
C LEU A 106 11.73 0.41 -4.72
N LEU A 107 11.05 0.67 -5.84
CA LEU A 107 9.64 0.39 -5.98
C LEU A 107 9.37 -1.11 -6.01
N ASP A 108 8.34 -1.52 -5.28
CA ASP A 108 7.88 -2.89 -5.29
C ASP A 108 7.16 -3.17 -6.62
N THR A 109 7.52 -4.29 -7.25
CA THR A 109 6.88 -4.75 -8.50
C THR A 109 5.58 -5.48 -8.15
N PRO A 110 4.45 -5.16 -8.80
CA PRO A 110 3.24 -5.96 -8.67
C PRO A 110 3.51 -7.37 -9.22
N ASP A 111 2.87 -8.39 -8.63
CA ASP A 111 2.94 -9.72 -9.23
C ASP A 111 2.23 -9.70 -10.60
N GLU A 112 2.68 -10.54 -11.54
CA GLU A 112 1.99 -10.68 -12.82
C GLU A 112 0.50 -11.00 -12.59
N VAL A 113 -0.35 -10.13 -13.11
CA VAL A 113 -1.79 -10.38 -13.21
C VAL A 113 -1.97 -11.19 -14.48
N ASP A 114 -2.09 -12.50 -14.35
CA ASP A 114 -2.41 -13.34 -15.50
C ASP A 114 -3.79 -12.94 -16.05
N SER A 115 -3.79 -12.16 -17.13
CA SER A 115 -4.98 -11.64 -17.80
C SER A 115 -5.60 -12.65 -18.77
N SER A 116 -5.21 -13.93 -18.70
CA SER A 116 -5.66 -15.01 -19.59
C SER A 116 -7.00 -15.65 -19.18
N VAL A 117 -8.00 -14.85 -18.79
CA VAL A 117 -9.37 -15.33 -18.50
C VAL A 117 -10.32 -14.92 -19.62
#